data_AF-A0A3D1AZC8-F1
#
_entry.id   AF-A0A3D1AZC8-F1
#
_cell.length_a   1.000
_cell.length_b   1.000
_cell.length_c   1.000
_cell.angle_alpha   90.00
_cell.angle_beta   90.00
_cell.angle_gamma   90.00
#
_symmetry.space_group_name_H-M   'P 1'
#
loop_
_entity.id
_entity.type
_entity.pdbx_description
1 polymer ?
#
loop_
_entity_poly.entity_id
_entity_poly.type
_entity_poly.pdbx_seq_one_letter_code
_entity_poly.pdbx_strand_id
1 'polypeptide(L)'
;MRDLLNILCGQLLGLTFAAGLLFAQGPSIAPGGVVGASWQKSIQPGAWASIFGFGLSAITRQWSSADFVNGALPTALDGVSVTVGGRAAFVEYISPTQINFETPPDIAPGSVAVTVTNQGSTSAPVTVPVTAISPALFRLGAQGGRYAAAL
;
A
#
# COMPACT_ATOMS: atom_id res chain seq x y z
N MET A 1 -60.01 -42.39 3.98
CA MET A 1 -61.03 -41.58 3.30
C MET A 1 -61.16 -40.28 4.08
N ARG A 2 -60.97 -39.16 3.38
CA ARG A 2 -61.53 -37.84 3.73
C ARG A 2 -60.84 -37.14 4.90
N ASP A 3 -60.08 -36.05 4.75
CA ASP A 3 -60.22 -34.96 3.79
C ASP A 3 -58.96 -34.07 3.77
N LEU A 4 -58.51 -33.76 2.54
CA LEU A 4 -57.95 -32.46 2.09
C LEU A 4 -56.59 -32.04 2.68
N LEU A 5 -55.43 -32.18 2.01
CA LEU A 5 -55.06 -31.67 0.68
C LEU A 5 -55.74 -30.34 0.29
N ASN A 6 -54.93 -29.28 0.24
CA ASN A 6 -55.15 -27.89 -0.22
C ASN A 6 -55.57 -26.86 0.84
N ILE A 7 -54.58 -26.11 1.35
CA ILE A 7 -54.47 -24.66 1.12
C ILE A 7 -52.98 -24.28 1.12
N LEU A 8 -52.51 -23.90 -0.06
CA LEU A 8 -51.34 -23.08 -0.30
C LEU A 8 -51.58 -21.70 0.32
N CYS A 9 -50.68 -21.22 1.18
CA CYS A 9 -50.29 -19.81 1.28
C CYS A 9 -49.04 -19.78 2.17
N GLY A 10 -47.83 -19.81 1.63
CA GLY A 10 -47.23 -18.60 1.09
C GLY A 10 -46.42 -17.92 2.18
N GLN A 11 -45.10 -17.94 2.02
CA GLN A 11 -44.10 -17.15 2.76
C GLN A 11 -43.67 -17.69 4.14
N LEU A 12 -42.78 -18.69 4.11
CA LEU A 12 -41.59 -18.56 4.96
C LEU A 12 -40.48 -18.09 4.04
N LEU A 13 -40.18 -16.78 4.12
CA LEU A 13 -39.11 -16.12 3.38
C LEU A 13 -37.85 -16.97 3.46
N GLY A 14 -37.32 -17.35 2.29
CA GLY A 14 -36.00 -17.93 2.19
C GLY A 14 -34.98 -16.98 2.80
N LEU A 15 -34.44 -17.34 3.96
CA LEU A 15 -33.14 -16.87 4.38
C LEU A 15 -32.12 -17.59 3.51
N THR A 16 -31.97 -17.14 2.27
CA THR A 16 -30.74 -17.37 1.53
C THR A 16 -29.65 -16.65 2.31
N PHE A 17 -28.91 -17.40 3.13
CA PHE A 17 -27.56 -17.00 3.50
C PHE A 17 -26.81 -16.84 2.18
N ALA A 18 -26.61 -15.60 1.75
CA ALA A 18 -25.53 -15.33 0.82
C ALA A 18 -24.26 -15.75 1.58
N ALA A 19 -23.73 -16.93 1.24
CA ALA A 19 -22.34 -17.24 1.53
C ALA A 19 -21.54 -16.20 0.76
N GLY A 20 -21.28 -15.05 1.41
CA GLY A 20 -20.35 -14.07 0.89
C GLY A 20 -19.05 -14.82 0.66
N LEU A 21 -18.66 -14.94 -0.60
CA LEU A 21 -17.32 -15.37 -0.95
C LEU A 21 -16.37 -14.48 -0.13
N LEU A 22 -15.73 -15.06 0.88
CA LEU A 22 -14.63 -14.43 1.58
C LEU A 22 -13.48 -14.37 0.59
N PHE A 23 -13.48 -13.38 -0.30
CA PHE A 23 -12.27 -13.02 -1.02
C PHE A 23 -11.27 -12.60 0.05
N ALA A 24 -10.08 -13.21 0.05
CA ALA A 24 -8.97 -12.67 0.82
C ALA A 24 -8.82 -11.21 0.40
N GLN A 25 -9.17 -10.27 1.28
CA GLN A 25 -9.11 -8.86 0.97
C GLN A 25 -7.63 -8.54 0.75
N GLY A 26 -7.26 -8.31 -0.52
CA GLY A 26 -5.91 -7.91 -0.88
C GLY A 26 -5.49 -6.62 -0.17
N PRO A 27 -4.19 -6.27 -0.23
CA PRO A 27 -3.72 -5.03 0.37
C PRO A 27 -4.57 -3.85 -0.14
N SER A 28 -4.87 -2.91 0.75
CA SER A 28 -5.64 -1.72 0.41
C SER A 28 -4.88 -0.47 0.82
N ILE A 29 -4.73 0.46 -0.12
CA ILE A 29 -4.13 1.77 0.13
C ILE A 29 -5.25 2.71 0.57
N ALA A 30 -5.06 3.42 1.68
CA ALA A 30 -6.04 4.39 2.16
C ALA A 30 -6.18 5.57 1.17
N PRO A 31 -7.36 6.19 1.05
CA PRO A 31 -7.51 7.41 0.24
C PRO A 31 -6.55 8.51 0.69
N GLY A 32 -5.67 8.96 -0.22
CA GLY A 32 -4.61 9.93 0.10
C GLY A 32 -3.53 9.39 1.05
N GLY A 33 -3.42 8.07 1.19
CA GLY A 33 -2.45 7.39 2.03
C GLY A 33 -1.05 7.29 1.42
N VAL A 34 -0.85 7.79 0.19
CA VAL A 34 0.49 7.91 -0.41
C VAL A 34 0.99 9.33 -0.20
N VAL A 35 2.11 9.48 0.48
CA VAL A 35 2.71 10.77 0.81
C VAL A 35 4.22 10.74 0.58
N GLY A 36 4.78 11.82 0.07
CA GLY A 36 6.23 12.01 0.08
C GLY A 36 6.75 12.22 1.50
N ALA A 37 8.07 12.19 1.68
CA ALA A 37 8.70 12.45 2.98
C ALA A 37 8.28 13.80 3.60
N SER A 38 7.88 14.78 2.78
CA SER A 38 7.34 16.09 3.19
C SER A 38 5.93 16.04 3.79
N TRP A 39 5.30 14.87 3.86
CA TRP A 39 3.88 14.66 4.20
C TRP A 39 2.89 15.28 3.23
N GLN A 40 3.35 15.78 2.09
CA GLN A 40 2.48 16.20 1.00
C GLN A 40 1.93 14.97 0.27
N LYS A 41 0.70 15.08 -0.23
CA LYS A 41 0.04 14.04 -1.05
C LYS A 41 0.55 14.05 -2.49
N SER A 42 1.85 14.22 -2.64
CA SER A 42 2.62 14.16 -3.87
C SER A 42 3.93 13.44 -3.59
N ILE A 43 4.47 12.80 -4.62
CA ILE A 43 5.78 12.14 -4.56
C ILE A 43 6.71 12.75 -5.62
N GLN A 44 8.01 12.49 -5.53
CA GLN A 44 9.00 12.97 -6.49
C GLN A 44 9.90 11.82 -6.93
N PRO A 45 10.50 11.85 -8.14
CA PRO A 45 11.42 10.80 -8.57
C PRO A 45 12.63 10.68 -7.64
N GLY A 46 12.99 9.45 -7.25
CA GLY A 46 14.17 9.17 -6.40
C GLY A 46 14.05 9.70 -4.97
N ALA A 47 12.84 10.03 -4.52
CA ALA A 47 12.58 10.51 -3.17
C ALA A 47 11.90 9.44 -2.31
N TRP A 48 12.11 9.55 -0.99
CA TRP A 48 11.41 8.77 0.01
C TRP A 48 9.93 9.11 0.06
N ALA A 49 9.10 8.09 0.17
CA ALA A 49 7.66 8.17 0.31
C ALA A 49 7.15 7.07 1.25
N SER A 50 5.92 7.26 1.73
CA SER A 50 5.20 6.31 2.55
C SER A 50 3.83 5.99 1.95
N ILE A 51 3.39 4.75 2.12
CA ILE A 51 2.03 4.29 1.85
C ILE A 51 1.41 3.88 3.18
N PHE A 52 0.20 4.38 3.46
CA PHE A 52 -0.65 3.98 4.58
C PHE A 52 -1.89 3.24 4.08
N GLY A 53 -2.31 2.22 4.84
CA GLY A 53 -3.40 1.34 4.41
C GLY A 53 -3.67 0.19 5.37
N PHE A 54 -4.25 -0.88 4.84
CA PHE A 54 -4.53 -2.11 5.57
C PHE A 54 -4.07 -3.34 4.77
N GLY A 55 -3.57 -4.36 5.49
CA GLY A 55 -3.12 -5.62 4.90
C GLY A 55 -1.89 -5.47 4.00
N LEU A 56 -1.10 -4.41 4.20
CA LEU A 56 0.04 -4.09 3.34
C LEU A 56 1.20 -5.09 3.46
N SER A 57 1.32 -5.75 4.62
CA SER A 57 2.28 -6.80 4.91
C SER A 57 1.71 -7.74 5.98
N ALA A 58 2.18 -8.99 6.02
CA ALA A 58 1.90 -9.92 7.11
C ALA A 58 2.77 -9.66 8.36
N ILE A 59 3.92 -9.02 8.18
CA ILE A 59 4.92 -8.79 9.23
C ILE A 59 5.40 -7.33 9.23
N THR A 60 6.01 -6.93 10.35
CA THR A 60 6.67 -5.64 10.46
C THR A 60 8.18 -5.84 10.49
N ARG A 61 8.90 -5.25 9.53
CA ARG A 61 10.36 -5.18 9.55
C ARG A 61 10.90 -4.08 8.64
N GLN A 62 12.09 -3.64 8.98
CA GLN A 62 12.96 -2.86 8.12
C GLN A 62 13.89 -3.79 7.34
N TRP A 63 14.37 -3.36 6.17
CA TRP A 63 15.43 -4.05 5.45
C TRP A 63 16.68 -4.26 6.34
N SER A 64 17.53 -5.17 5.93
CA SER A 64 18.79 -5.53 6.55
C SER A 64 19.86 -5.63 5.47
N SER A 65 21.13 -5.75 5.86
CA SER A 65 22.22 -5.93 4.91
C SER A 65 22.05 -7.14 4.00
N ALA A 66 21.31 -8.17 4.43
CA ALA A 66 21.06 -9.37 3.63
C ALA A 66 20.09 -9.14 2.46
N ASP A 67 19.29 -8.08 2.50
CA ASP A 67 18.32 -7.74 1.45
C ASP A 67 18.99 -7.02 0.26
N PHE A 68 20.24 -6.57 0.42
CA PHE A 68 21.00 -5.89 -0.62
C PHE A 68 21.71 -6.91 -1.50
N VAL A 69 21.29 -7.02 -2.76
CA VAL A 69 21.88 -7.94 -3.73
C VAL A 69 22.82 -7.16 -4.64
N ASN A 70 24.11 -7.51 -4.64
CA ASN A 70 25.15 -6.82 -5.44
C ASN A 70 25.21 -5.30 -5.21
N GLY A 71 24.91 -4.85 -3.98
CA GLY A 71 24.87 -3.43 -3.62
C GLY A 71 23.62 -2.67 -4.10
N ALA A 72 22.66 -3.35 -4.72
CA ALA A 72 21.38 -2.76 -5.10
C ALA A 72 20.40 -2.77 -3.93
N LEU A 73 19.56 -1.73 -3.86
CA LEU A 73 18.45 -1.63 -2.92
C LEU A 73 17.38 -2.69 -3.25
N PRO A 74 16.73 -3.31 -2.24
CA PRO A 74 15.71 -4.31 -2.49
C PRO A 74 14.44 -3.68 -3.07
N THR A 75 13.87 -4.30 -4.10
CA THR A 75 12.57 -3.92 -4.67
C THR A 75 11.39 -4.63 -4.00
N ALA A 76 11.68 -5.57 -3.10
CA ALA A 76 10.68 -6.29 -2.33
C ALA A 76 11.28 -6.77 -1.00
N LEU A 77 10.42 -6.88 0.02
CA LEU A 77 10.73 -7.51 1.30
C LEU A 77 9.63 -8.55 1.58
N ASP A 78 10.01 -9.80 1.79
CA ASP A 78 9.09 -10.87 2.23
C ASP A 78 7.80 -11.00 1.35
N GLY A 79 7.95 -10.80 0.04
CA GLY A 79 6.84 -10.85 -0.91
C GLY A 79 5.97 -9.58 -0.97
N VAL A 80 6.39 -8.51 -0.29
CA VAL A 80 5.78 -7.17 -0.36
C VAL A 80 6.57 -6.30 -1.34
N SER A 81 5.90 -5.69 -2.31
CA SER A 81 6.50 -4.77 -3.28
C SER A 81 5.57 -3.61 -3.61
N VAL A 82 6.16 -2.52 -4.10
CA VAL A 82 5.45 -1.31 -4.52
C VAL A 82 5.78 -1.02 -5.99
N THR A 83 4.77 -0.67 -6.78
CA THR A 83 4.99 -0.10 -8.11
C THR A 83 4.46 1.32 -8.20
N VAL A 84 5.19 2.18 -8.91
CA VAL A 84 4.85 3.58 -9.16
C VAL A 84 4.97 3.82 -10.66
N GLY A 85 3.85 4.13 -11.32
CA GLY A 85 3.81 4.29 -12.77
C GLY A 85 4.27 3.04 -13.52
N GLY A 86 4.02 1.84 -12.96
CA GLY A 86 4.44 0.56 -13.53
C GLY A 86 5.90 0.18 -13.29
N ARG A 87 6.66 0.99 -12.54
CA ARG A 87 8.06 0.72 -12.18
C ARG A 87 8.20 0.30 -10.74
N ALA A 88 9.11 -0.64 -10.47
CA ALA A 88 9.39 -1.10 -9.11
C ALA A 88 10.07 0.00 -8.28
N ALA A 89 9.55 0.25 -7.09
CA ALA A 89 10.18 1.08 -6.07
C ALA A 89 11.12 0.25 -5.19
N PHE A 90 12.02 0.91 -4.47
CA PHE A 90 12.89 0.27 -3.49
C PHE A 90 12.25 0.30 -2.11
N VAL A 91 12.06 -0.85 -1.46
CA VAL A 91 11.28 -0.98 -0.23
C VAL A 91 12.21 -1.05 0.97
N GLU A 92 12.05 -0.11 1.91
CA GLU A 92 12.90 -0.02 3.11
C GLU A 92 12.24 -0.59 4.35
N TYR A 93 10.93 -0.38 4.49
CA TYR A 93 10.19 -0.80 5.67
C TYR A 93 8.80 -1.28 5.26
N ILE A 94 8.36 -2.37 5.89
CA ILE A 94 7.03 -2.95 5.73
C ILE A 94 6.39 -3.16 7.09
N SER A 95 5.08 -3.00 7.13
CA SER A 95 4.20 -3.36 8.25
C SER A 95 2.77 -3.55 7.73
N PRO A 96 1.85 -4.16 8.52
CA PRO A 96 0.47 -4.33 8.08
C PRO A 96 -0.26 -3.04 7.68
N THR A 97 0.19 -1.87 8.15
CA THR A 97 -0.49 -0.58 7.95
C THR A 97 0.36 0.50 7.29
N GLN A 98 1.66 0.26 7.09
CA GLN A 98 2.59 1.22 6.51
C GLN A 98 3.71 0.55 5.70
N ILE A 99 4.07 1.16 4.57
CA ILE A 99 5.29 0.86 3.81
C ILE A 99 6.08 2.15 3.62
N ASN A 100 7.41 2.11 3.80
CA ASN A 100 8.31 3.17 3.35
C ASN A 100 9.14 2.67 2.17
N PHE A 101 9.30 3.53 1.16
CA PHE A 101 9.97 3.17 -0.08
C PHE A 101 10.61 4.39 -0.73
N GLU A 102 11.66 4.16 -1.50
CA GLU A 102 12.19 5.13 -2.45
C GLU A 102 11.49 4.93 -3.79
N THR A 103 10.92 6.01 -4.31
CA THR A 103 10.31 6.03 -5.64
C THR A 103 11.35 5.75 -6.74
N PRO A 104 10.94 5.15 -7.87
CA PRO A 104 11.88 4.94 -8.97
C PRO A 104 12.42 6.29 -9.47
N PRO A 105 13.74 6.42 -9.72
CA PRO A 105 14.36 7.70 -10.06
C PRO A 105 13.95 8.24 -11.43
N ASP A 106 13.38 7.40 -12.29
CA ASP A 106 13.00 7.71 -13.66
C ASP A 106 11.48 7.88 -13.86
N ILE A 107 10.67 7.90 -12.79
CA ILE A 107 9.22 8.16 -12.91
C ILE A 107 8.94 9.53 -13.53
N ALA A 108 8.01 9.59 -14.48
CA ALA A 108 7.65 10.83 -15.14
C ALA A 108 6.78 11.72 -14.23
N PRO A 109 6.95 13.06 -14.25
CA PRO A 109 6.01 13.99 -13.63
C PRO A 109 4.58 13.82 -14.16
N GLY A 110 3.59 14.17 -13.35
CA GLY A 110 2.17 14.02 -13.66
C GLY A 110 1.47 13.03 -12.74
N SER A 111 0.28 12.55 -13.12
CA SER A 111 -0.47 11.60 -12.30
C SER A 111 -0.08 10.16 -12.65
N VAL A 112 0.40 9.40 -11.67
CA VAL A 112 0.80 7.99 -11.84
C VAL A 112 0.00 7.08 -10.91
N ALA A 113 -0.19 5.83 -11.34
CA ALA A 113 -0.77 4.80 -10.49
C ALA A 113 0.28 4.25 -9.52
N VAL A 114 -0.12 4.07 -8.26
CA VAL A 114 0.64 3.38 -7.22
C VAL A 114 -0.12 2.14 -6.78
N THR A 115 0.57 1.00 -6.71
CA THR A 115 0.02 -0.26 -6.20
C THR A 115 0.96 -0.89 -5.20
N VAL A 116 0.38 -1.67 -4.28
CA VAL A 116 1.11 -2.56 -3.36
C VAL A 116 0.76 -3.99 -3.72
N THR A 117 1.77 -4.86 -3.80
CA THR A 117 1.59 -6.30 -3.86
C THR A 117 2.05 -6.92 -2.56
N ASN A 118 1.25 -7.79 -1.95
CA ASN A 118 1.60 -8.57 -0.77
C ASN A 118 1.28 -10.05 -1.06
N GLN A 119 2.33 -10.90 -1.10
CA GLN A 119 2.23 -12.35 -1.36
C GLN A 119 1.39 -12.70 -2.60
N GLY A 120 1.59 -11.94 -3.69
CA GLY A 120 0.90 -12.15 -4.96
C GLY A 120 -0.48 -11.49 -5.09
N SER A 121 -1.04 -10.94 -4.01
CA SER A 121 -2.26 -10.13 -4.06
C SER A 121 -1.91 -8.65 -4.26
N THR A 122 -2.46 -8.03 -5.30
CA THR A 122 -2.20 -6.62 -5.65
C THR A 122 -3.38 -5.74 -5.27
N SER A 123 -3.10 -4.56 -4.71
CA SER A 123 -4.11 -3.56 -4.39
C SER A 123 -4.78 -2.97 -5.63
N ALA A 124 -5.95 -2.36 -5.46
CA ALA A 124 -6.44 -1.41 -6.44
C ALA A 124 -5.41 -0.27 -6.61
N PRO A 125 -5.22 0.29 -7.83
CA PRO A 125 -4.31 1.40 -8.05
C PRO A 125 -4.85 2.68 -7.41
N VAL A 126 -3.97 3.42 -6.74
CA VAL A 126 -4.23 4.80 -6.28
C VAL A 126 -3.48 5.77 -7.17
N THR A 127 -4.18 6.78 -7.67
CA THR A 127 -3.56 7.83 -8.49
C THR A 127 -2.89 8.86 -7.58
N VAL A 128 -1.61 9.14 -7.83
CA VAL A 128 -0.78 10.04 -7.03
C VAL A 128 -0.09 11.04 -7.96
N PRO A 129 -0.10 12.35 -7.64
CA PRO A 129 0.68 13.33 -8.39
C PRO A 129 2.18 13.17 -8.11
N VAL A 130 2.97 13.15 -9.18
CA VAL A 130 4.42 13.21 -9.19
C VAL A 130 4.83 14.62 -9.54
N THR A 131 5.55 15.28 -8.63
CA THR A 131 6.13 16.62 -8.86
C THR A 131 7.64 16.48 -9.02
N ALA A 132 8.25 17.35 -9.83
CA ALA A 132 9.69 17.31 -10.04
C ALA A 132 10.48 17.75 -8.79
N ILE A 133 9.90 18.65 -7.98
CA ILE A 133 10.53 19.24 -6.81
C ILE A 133 9.47 19.45 -5.72
N SER A 134 9.75 19.04 -4.49
CA SER A 134 8.96 19.38 -3.30
C SER A 134 9.90 19.45 -2.09
N PRO A 135 10.52 20.62 -1.86
CA PRO A 135 11.47 20.80 -0.78
C PRO A 135 10.80 20.65 0.58
N ALA A 136 11.52 20.12 1.57
CA ALA A 136 11.03 20.08 2.94
C ALA A 136 12.16 20.17 3.97
N LEU A 137 11.83 20.74 5.13
CA LEU A 137 12.72 20.80 6.29
C LEU A 137 12.22 19.86 7.38
N PHE A 138 13.14 19.08 7.94
CA PHE A 138 12.87 18.13 9.00
C PHE A 138 13.80 18.37 10.18
N ARG A 139 13.30 18.07 11.38
CA ARG A 139 14.14 18.06 12.56
C ARG A 139 14.84 16.72 12.67
N LEU A 140 16.17 16.72 12.58
CA LEU A 140 17.00 15.56 12.85
C LEU A 140 17.45 15.56 14.31
N GLY A 141 17.09 14.50 15.03
CA GLY A 141 17.47 14.25 16.41
C GLY A 141 18.70 13.35 16.53
N ALA A 142 19.82 13.70 15.91
CA ALA A 142 21.05 12.93 16.04
C ALA A 142 21.74 13.27 17.38
N GLN A 143 22.11 12.25 18.17
CA GLN A 143 22.91 12.38 19.40
C GLN A 143 22.37 13.38 20.43
N GLY A 144 21.04 13.52 20.53
CA GLY A 144 20.40 14.48 21.44
C GLY A 144 20.35 15.93 20.94
N GLY A 145 20.91 16.23 19.75
CA GLY A 145 20.85 17.54 19.11
C GLY A 145 19.51 17.83 18.42
N ARG A 146 19.32 19.08 17.99
CA ARG A 146 18.18 19.52 17.16
C ARG A 146 18.75 20.18 15.90
N TYR A 147 18.96 19.39 14.86
CA TYR A 147 19.47 19.88 13.58
C TYR A 147 18.35 20.00 12.57
N ALA A 148 18.42 20.97 11.66
CA ALA A 148 17.59 20.99 10.48
C ALA A 148 18.23 20.09 9.41
N ALA A 149 17.43 19.26 8.78
CA ALA A 149 17.76 18.52 7.57
C ALA A 149 16.82 18.97 6.45
N ALA A 150 17.29 18.92 5.20
CA ALA A 150 16.52 19.30 4.03
C ALA A 150 16.50 18.15 3.00
N LEU A 151 15.39 18.03 2.28
CA LEU A 151 15.22 17.24 1.06
C LEU A 151 14.76 18.18 -0.06
#